data_AF-A0A924EA63-F1
#
_entry.id   AF-A0A924EA63-F1
#
_cell.length_a   1.000
_cell.length_b   1.000
_cell.length_c   1.000
_cell.angle_alpha   90.00
_cell.angle_beta   90.00
_cell.angle_gamma   90.00
#
_symmetry.space_group_name_H-M   'P 1'
#
loop_
_entity.id
_entity.type
_entity.pdbx_description
1 polymer ?
#
loop_
_entity_poly.entity_id
_entity_poly.type
_entity_poly.pdbx_seq_one_letter_code
_entity_poly.pdbx_strand_id
1 'polypeptide(L)'
;MKPLSALTLAAGLLTGLAVAAGAPVVYSGAYNVGATTQHWQPVYSLLETTLRYSVQLRARHIEPPALDGAQRIARGALLYHGKC
;
A
#
# COMPACT_ATOMS: atom_id res chain seq x y z
N MET A 1 25.27 -30.57 -14.53
CA MET A 1 25.70 -29.38 -13.75
C MET A 1 25.55 -28.03 -14.48
N LYS A 2 25.32 -27.99 -15.81
CA LYS A 2 25.12 -26.74 -16.60
C LYS A 2 23.76 -26.00 -16.49
N PRO A 3 22.61 -26.61 -16.12
CA PRO A 3 21.32 -25.91 -16.23
C PRO A 3 21.11 -24.89 -15.09
N LEU A 4 21.72 -25.13 -13.92
CA LEU A 4 21.62 -24.23 -12.76
C LEU A 4 22.31 -22.89 -13.02
N SER A 5 23.46 -22.87 -13.71
CA SER A 5 24.18 -21.65 -14.06
C SER A 5 23.47 -20.82 -15.13
N ALA A 6 22.79 -21.49 -16.08
CA ALA A 6 21.98 -20.80 -17.08
C ALA A 6 20.72 -20.17 -16.44
N LEU A 7 20.09 -20.89 -15.49
CA LEU A 7 18.92 -20.41 -14.76
C LEU A 7 19.26 -19.20 -13.88
N THR A 8 20.40 -19.21 -13.18
CA THR A 8 20.82 -18.08 -12.34
C THR A 8 21.18 -16.84 -13.17
N LEU A 9 21.84 -17.01 -14.32
CA LEU A 9 22.11 -15.90 -15.24
C LEU A 9 20.81 -15.31 -15.80
N ALA A 10 19.86 -16.15 -16.20
CA ALA A 10 18.55 -15.70 -16.68
C ALA A 10 17.77 -14.94 -15.58
N ALA A 11 17.74 -15.46 -14.35
CA ALA A 11 17.09 -14.80 -13.22
C ALA A 11 17.74 -13.45 -12.89
N GLY A 12 19.07 -13.38 -12.92
CA GLY A 12 19.81 -12.13 -12.70
C GLY A 12 19.49 -11.09 -13.77
N LEU A 13 19.46 -11.49 -15.05
CA LEU A 13 19.13 -10.59 -16.15
C LEU A 13 17.69 -10.05 -16.05
N LEU A 14 16.72 -10.92 -15.76
CA LEU A 14 15.32 -10.52 -15.58
C LEU A 14 15.14 -9.55 -14.42
N THR A 15 15.83 -9.80 -13.30
CA THR A 15 15.79 -8.91 -12.13
C THR A 15 16.40 -7.55 -12.48
N GLY A 16 17.55 -7.53 -13.16
CA GLY A 16 18.20 -6.30 -13.61
C GLY A 16 17.33 -5.48 -14.55
N LEU A 17 16.66 -6.13 -15.51
CA LEU A 17 15.71 -5.49 -16.42
C LEU A 17 14.50 -4.90 -15.69
N ALA A 18 13.93 -5.64 -14.73
CA ALA A 18 12.80 -5.16 -13.93
C ALA A 18 13.17 -3.90 -13.12
N VAL A 19 14.36 -3.86 -12.53
CA VAL A 19 14.86 -2.68 -11.80
C VAL A 19 15.11 -1.51 -12.75
N ALA A 20 15.75 -1.75 -13.90
CA ALA A 20 16.03 -0.72 -14.89
C ALA A 20 14.74 -0.11 -15.48
N ALA A 21 13.71 -0.92 -15.68
CA ALA A 21 12.40 -0.46 -16.17
C ALA A 21 11.60 0.34 -15.12
N GLY A 22 11.95 0.27 -13.83
CA GLY A 22 11.23 0.97 -12.77
C GLY A 22 11.34 2.49 -12.87
N ALA A 23 12.54 3.03 -13.17
CA ALA A 23 12.74 4.47 -13.25
C ALA A 23 11.86 5.15 -14.32
N PRO A 24 11.80 4.67 -15.58
CA PRO A 24 10.88 5.20 -16.57
C PRO A 24 9.42 5.20 -16.11
N VAL A 25 8.94 4.14 -15.47
CA VAL A 25 7.55 4.05 -14.98
C VAL A 25 7.26 5.10 -13.92
N VAL A 26 8.20 5.32 -12.99
CA VAL A 26 8.07 6.31 -11.91
C VAL A 26 8.10 7.74 -12.45
N TYR A 27 9.08 8.07 -13.31
CA TYR A 27 9.28 9.44 -13.77
C TYR A 27 8.35 9.86 -14.92
N SER A 28 7.78 8.91 -15.66
CA SER A 28 6.84 9.22 -16.75
C SER A 28 5.43 9.57 -16.28
N GLY A 29 5.05 9.18 -15.06
CA GLY A 29 3.67 9.29 -14.59
C GLY A 29 2.70 8.31 -15.26
N ALA A 30 3.21 7.30 -15.99
CA ALA A 30 2.38 6.31 -16.68
C ALA A 30 1.50 5.47 -15.74
N TYR A 31 1.87 5.36 -14.46
CA TYR A 31 1.10 4.65 -13.45
C TYR A 31 0.46 5.62 -12.46
N ASN A 32 -0.88 5.59 -12.36
CA ASN A 32 -1.61 6.40 -11.39
C ASN A 32 -1.46 5.81 -9.98
N VAL A 33 -0.77 6.55 -9.11
CA VAL A 33 -0.54 6.21 -7.70
C VAL A 33 -1.58 6.84 -6.75
N GLY A 34 -2.59 7.54 -7.28
CA GLY A 34 -3.60 8.22 -6.49
C GLY A 34 -4.45 7.23 -5.67
N ALA A 35 -4.60 7.53 -4.37
CA ALA A 35 -5.39 6.72 -3.44
C ALA A 35 -6.90 6.75 -3.72
N THR A 36 -7.36 7.63 -4.62
CA THR A 36 -8.77 7.73 -5.05
C THR A 36 -9.12 6.76 -6.17
N THR A 37 -8.15 6.06 -6.73
CA THR A 37 -8.34 5.09 -7.81
C THR A 37 -7.79 3.73 -7.40
N GLN A 38 -8.48 2.67 -7.81
CA GLN A 38 -8.04 1.32 -7.48
C GLN A 38 -6.79 0.94 -8.28
N HIS A 39 -5.81 0.36 -7.60
CA HIS A 39 -4.61 -0.20 -8.20
C HIS A 39 -4.88 -1.59 -8.78
N TRP A 40 -3.98 -2.09 -9.62
CA TRP A 40 -4.03 -3.50 -10.03
C TRP A 40 -3.95 -4.43 -8.83
N GLN A 41 -4.61 -5.58 -8.92
CA GLN A 41 -4.83 -6.49 -7.78
C GLN A 41 -3.56 -6.80 -6.96
N PRO A 42 -2.37 -7.06 -7.56
CA PRO A 42 -1.16 -7.32 -6.79
C PRO A 42 -0.71 -6.11 -5.97
N VAL A 43 -0.76 -4.91 -6.55
CA VAL A 43 -0.38 -3.64 -5.89
C VAL A 43 -1.37 -3.31 -4.79
N TYR A 44 -2.67 -3.41 -5.09
CA TYR A 44 -3.73 -3.23 -4.09
C TYR A 44 -3.53 -4.15 -2.88
N SER A 45 -3.35 -5.45 -3.15
CA SER A 45 -3.23 -6.45 -2.07
C SER A 45 -1.99 -6.21 -1.21
N LEU A 46 -0.87 -5.82 -1.82
CA LEU A 46 0.35 -5.45 -1.09
C LEU A 46 0.11 -4.24 -0.18
N LEU A 47 -0.44 -3.15 -0.74
CA LEU A 47 -0.69 -1.92 0.00
C LEU A 47 -1.70 -2.12 1.14
N GLU A 48 -2.79 -2.82 0.88
CA GLU A 48 -3.82 -3.16 1.88
C GLU A 48 -3.23 -3.99 3.03
N THR A 49 -2.41 -4.98 2.70
CA THR A 49 -1.74 -5.80 3.71
C THR A 49 -0.80 -4.95 4.55
N THR A 50 0.06 -4.14 3.91
CA THR A 50 0.97 -3.22 4.61
C THR A 50 0.22 -2.25 5.51
N LEU A 51 -0.89 -1.68 5.04
CA LEU A 51 -1.75 -0.79 5.83
C LEU A 51 -2.26 -1.48 7.10
N ARG A 52 -2.84 -2.68 6.97
CA ARG A 52 -3.38 -3.44 8.11
C ARG A 52 -2.32 -3.70 9.18
N TYR A 53 -1.15 -4.21 8.79
CA TYR A 53 -0.05 -4.45 9.73
C TYR A 53 0.47 -3.16 10.36
N SER A 54 0.58 -2.09 9.57
CA SER A 54 1.03 -0.78 10.05
C SER A 54 0.10 -0.20 11.12
N VAL A 55 -1.21 -0.28 10.89
CA VAL A 55 -2.26 0.18 11.81
C VAL A 55 -2.26 -0.67 13.07
N GLN A 56 -2.30 -2.00 12.95
CA GLN A 56 -2.28 -2.90 14.11
C GLN A 56 -1.07 -2.66 15.01
N LEU A 57 0.12 -2.55 14.40
CA LEU A 57 1.36 -2.33 15.14
C LEU A 57 1.34 -1.02 15.94
N ARG A 58 0.78 0.05 15.39
CA ARG A 58 0.74 1.38 16.03
C ARG A 58 -0.44 1.53 16.98
N ALA A 59 -1.55 0.86 16.72
CA ALA A 59 -2.76 0.90 17.53
C ALA A 59 -2.67 0.04 18.80
N ARG A 60 -1.68 -0.85 18.92
CA ARG A 60 -1.55 -1.84 20.01
C ARG A 60 -1.57 -1.27 21.45
N HIS A 61 -1.32 0.03 21.62
CA HIS A 61 -1.32 0.71 22.93
C HIS A 61 -2.31 1.89 22.96
N ILE A 62 -3.21 1.97 21.98
CA ILE A 62 -4.24 3.00 21.94
C ILE A 62 -5.50 2.42 22.59
N GLU A 63 -5.85 2.95 23.75
CA GLU A 63 -7.15 2.70 24.37
C GLU A 63 -8.19 3.60 23.69
N PRO A 64 -9.23 3.05 23.05
CA PRO A 64 -10.28 3.86 22.46
C PRO A 64 -11.10 4.55 23.57
N PRO A 65 -11.39 5.85 23.46
CA PRO A 65 -12.26 6.52 24.42
C PRO A 65 -13.71 6.03 24.23
N ALA A 66 -14.58 6.22 25.24
CA ALA A 66 -16.01 5.88 25.14
C ALA A 66 -16.65 6.54 23.90
N LEU A 67 -17.18 5.71 22.99
CA LEU A 67 -17.66 6.13 21.64
C LEU A 67 -19.16 6.40 21.57
N ASP A 68 -19.91 5.98 22.59
CA ASP A 68 -21.38 6.01 22.69
C ASP A 68 -21.95 7.34 23.23
N GLY A 69 -21.10 8.24 23.70
CA GLY A 69 -21.52 9.55 24.20
C GLY A 69 -22.14 10.42 23.10
N ALA A 70 -23.37 10.93 23.32
CA ALA A 70 -24.13 11.72 22.35
C ALA A 70 -23.34 12.91 21.75
N GLN A 71 -22.56 13.62 22.57
CA GLN A 71 -21.72 14.73 22.11
C GLN A 71 -20.60 14.27 21.16
N ARG A 72 -19.98 13.11 21.43
CA ARG A 72 -18.91 12.56 20.59
C ARG A 72 -19.46 12.09 19.25
N ILE A 73 -20.63 11.45 19.24
CA ILE A 73 -21.34 11.05 18.02
C ILE A 73 -21.65 12.28 17.17
N ALA A 74 -22.27 13.32 17.76
CA ALA A 74 -22.60 14.54 17.03
C ALA A 74 -21.36 15.23 16.44
N ARG A 75 -20.27 15.32 17.21
CA ARG A 75 -18.99 15.86 16.71
C ARG A 75 -18.39 15.01 15.59
N GLY A 76 -18.45 13.69 15.72
CA GLY A 76 -18.00 12.75 14.70
C GLY A 76 -18.75 12.92 13.38
N ALA A 77 -20.07 13.07 13.44
CA ALA A 77 -20.90 13.31 12.26
C ALA A 77 -20.53 14.62 11.53
N LEU A 78 -20.31 15.71 12.27
CA LEU A 78 -19.87 16.98 11.69
C LEU A 78 -18.49 16.87 11.04
N LEU A 79 -17.54 16.19 11.69
CA LEU A 79 -16.21 15.96 11.13
C LEU A 79 -16.26 15.10 9.87
N TYR A 80 -17.07 14.06 9.87
CA TYR A 80 -17.28 13.20 8.71
C TYR A 80 -17.84 13.99 7.54
N HIS A 81 -18.94 14.73 7.74
CA HIS A 81 -19.55 15.55 6.70
C HIS A 81 -18.60 16.62 6.12
N GLY A 82 -17.68 17.15 6.93
CA GLY A 82 -16.75 18.19 6.49
C GLY A 82 -15.45 17.69 5.86
N LYS A 83 -15.14 16.37 5.93
CA LYS A 83 -13.81 15.83 5.56
C LYS A 83 -13.86 14.57 4.70
N CYS A 84 -15.02 13.95 4.55
CA CYS A 84 -15.26 12.78 3.73
C CYS A 84 -16.36 13.08 2.72
#